data_AF-A0A8F4FPE9-F1
#
_entry.id   AF-A0A8F4FPE9-F1
#
_cell.length_a   1.000
_cell.length_b   1.000
_cell.length_c   1.000
_cell.angle_alpha   90.00
_cell.angle_beta   90.00
_cell.angle_gamma   90.00
#
_symmetry.space_group_name_H-M   'P 1'
#
loop_
_entity.id
_entity.type
_entity.pdbx_description
1 polymer ?
#
loop_
_entity_poly.entity_id
_entity_poly.type
_entity_poly.pdbx_seq_one_letter_code
_entity_poly.pdbx_strand_id
1 'polypeptide(L)'
;MPTFSKFDPGFILGLLGPLLTDPGTSFVKGHYHRPEADGVGGGRVTELLARPLLSQFFPELSDVAQPLGGEYAGRRDLLERLPFVVGYGVDVALLIDAFRTVGIGGLAQVDLGVRHHRNRTLDELGPQALAVSQAILDRAGLRPPGPATLRRPGKDPLPLAMHERPPARVAPACLSVRSRSTPPLLAGLRRTSPGARLPRRAAPSSLEGRRSFALPSRSRDSLRVVPGRSGPLASGERRASMLGRGVRTGRSASG
;
A
#
# COMPACT_ATOMS: atom_id res chain seq x y z
N MET A 1 -19.33 -24.66 4.02
CA MET A 1 -19.81 -23.25 4.10
C MET A 1 -18.72 -22.36 3.54
N PRO A 2 -18.91 -21.63 2.43
CA PRO A 2 -17.89 -20.71 1.95
C PRO A 2 -17.84 -19.52 2.91
N THR A 3 -16.69 -19.33 3.56
CA THR A 3 -16.44 -18.19 4.44
C THR A 3 -16.38 -16.94 3.57
N PHE A 4 -17.44 -16.13 3.57
CA PHE A 4 -17.36 -14.76 3.09
C PHE A 4 -16.19 -14.10 3.80
N SER A 5 -15.17 -13.67 3.03
CA SER A 5 -14.13 -12.77 3.51
C SER A 5 -14.85 -11.53 4.03
N LYS A 6 -15.11 -11.45 5.34
CA LYS A 6 -15.77 -10.31 5.96
C LYS A 6 -14.88 -9.10 5.75
N PHE A 7 -15.26 -8.28 4.78
CA PHE A 7 -14.71 -6.96 4.59
C PHE A 7 -14.95 -6.15 5.87
N ASP A 8 -13.88 -5.62 6.45
CA ASP A 8 -13.96 -4.74 7.62
C ASP A 8 -13.92 -3.27 7.13
N PRO A 9 -14.98 -2.47 7.37
CA PRO A 9 -14.97 -1.04 7.08
C PRO A 9 -13.79 -0.28 7.71
N GLY A 10 -13.22 -0.80 8.80
CA GLY A 10 -11.99 -0.31 9.42
C GLY A 10 -10.81 -0.25 8.47
N PHE A 11 -10.79 -1.04 7.39
CA PHE A 11 -9.73 -1.00 6.38
C PHE A 11 -9.71 0.34 5.64
N ILE A 12 -10.89 0.84 5.26
CA ILE A 12 -11.02 2.14 4.60
C ILE A 12 -10.59 3.25 5.56
N LEU A 13 -11.11 3.21 6.79
CA LEU A 13 -10.80 4.24 7.79
C LEU A 13 -9.30 4.25 8.14
N GLY A 14 -8.68 3.08 8.27
CA GLY A 14 -7.24 2.94 8.50
C GLY A 14 -6.42 3.57 7.38
N LEU A 15 -6.71 3.23 6.12
CA LEU A 15 -6.00 3.79 4.96
C LEU A 15 -6.19 5.31 4.82
N LEU A 16 -7.38 5.83 5.11
CA LEU A 16 -7.67 7.26 5.02
C LEU A 16 -7.12 8.06 6.20
N GLY A 17 -6.90 7.44 7.36
CA GLY A 17 -6.43 8.11 8.58
C GLY A 17 -5.21 9.02 8.33
N PRO A 18 -4.06 8.49 7.88
CA PRO A 18 -2.88 9.29 7.60
C PRO A 18 -3.12 10.41 6.57
N LEU A 19 -3.92 10.15 5.53
CA LEU A 19 -4.23 11.14 4.49
C LEU A 19 -5.10 12.30 5.01
N LEU A 20 -5.90 12.06 6.05
CA LEU A 20 -6.77 13.06 6.65
C LEU A 20 -6.09 13.84 7.79
N THR A 21 -5.13 13.22 8.48
CA THR A 21 -4.50 13.82 9.66
C THR A 21 -3.12 14.42 9.40
N ASP A 22 -2.43 13.99 8.35
CA ASP A 22 -1.10 14.48 7.99
C ASP A 22 -1.08 15.01 6.54
N PRO A 23 -0.91 16.34 6.35
CA PRO A 23 -0.76 16.94 5.03
C PRO A 23 0.49 16.46 4.27
N GLY A 24 1.54 16.02 4.98
CA GLY A 24 2.77 15.49 4.37
C GLY A 24 2.58 14.12 3.70
N THR A 25 1.67 13.30 4.23
CA THR A 25 1.36 11.99 3.67
C THR A 25 0.56 12.12 2.37
N SER A 26 1.05 11.49 1.30
CA SER A 26 0.43 11.47 -0.03
C SER A 26 0.01 10.09 -0.51
N PHE A 27 0.62 9.03 0.04
CA PHE A 27 0.33 7.65 -0.33
C PHE A 27 0.48 6.72 0.88
N VAL A 28 -0.45 5.78 1.05
CA VAL A 28 -0.57 4.89 2.21
C VAL A 28 -0.67 3.45 1.73
N LYS A 29 0.16 2.55 2.26
CA LYS A 29 0.04 1.10 2.07
C LYS A 29 -0.53 0.44 3.31
N GLY A 30 -1.55 -0.39 3.11
CA GLY A 30 -2.03 -1.31 4.13
C GLY A 30 -1.08 -2.50 4.24
N HIS A 31 -0.81 -2.92 5.46
CA HIS A 31 -0.24 -4.23 5.74
C HIS A 31 -1.15 -5.01 6.69
N TYR A 32 -0.96 -6.31 6.76
CA TYR A 32 -1.77 -7.19 7.60
C TYR A 32 -0.94 -8.41 7.99
N HIS A 33 -1.32 -9.02 9.10
CA HIS A 33 -0.79 -10.31 9.54
C HIS A 33 -1.48 -11.44 8.77
N ARG A 34 -0.67 -12.40 8.30
CA ARG A 34 -1.14 -13.63 7.63
C ARG A 34 -1.04 -14.80 8.62
N PRO A 35 -2.17 -15.31 9.16
CA PRO A 35 -2.15 -16.37 10.16
C PRO A 35 -1.70 -17.73 9.60
N GLU A 36 -1.72 -17.92 8.28
CA GLU A 36 -1.34 -19.17 7.60
C GLU A 36 0.18 -19.32 7.35
N ALA A 37 1.00 -18.34 7.79
CA ALA A 37 2.45 -18.32 7.62
C ALA A 37 3.16 -17.98 8.95
N ASP A 38 2.79 -18.66 10.04
CA ASP A 38 3.28 -18.43 11.41
C ASP A 38 3.14 -16.95 11.88
N GLY A 39 2.25 -16.18 11.26
CA GLY A 39 1.99 -14.78 11.58
C GLY A 39 3.02 -13.78 11.08
N VAL A 40 4.11 -14.21 10.43
CA VAL A 40 5.27 -13.37 10.07
C VAL A 40 5.61 -13.54 8.59
N GLY A 41 5.28 -12.52 7.78
CA GLY A 41 5.72 -12.42 6.38
C GLY A 41 4.62 -12.11 5.35
N GLY A 42 5.05 -11.75 4.15
CA GLY A 42 4.21 -11.58 2.96
C GLY A 42 3.94 -12.88 2.20
N GLY A 43 3.29 -12.77 1.04
CA GLY A 43 3.15 -13.91 0.14
C GLY A 43 4.50 -14.36 -0.44
N ARG A 44 4.58 -15.60 -0.96
CA ARG A 44 5.80 -16.16 -1.56
C ARG A 44 6.50 -15.22 -2.57
N VAL A 45 5.74 -14.55 -3.42
CA VAL A 45 6.31 -13.59 -4.40
C VAL A 45 6.83 -12.33 -3.70
N THR A 46 6.20 -11.90 -2.61
CA THR A 46 6.70 -10.78 -1.80
C THR A 46 8.06 -11.13 -1.19
N GLU A 47 8.13 -12.27 -0.49
CA GLU A 47 9.32 -12.66 0.28
C GLU A 47 10.48 -13.15 -0.58
N LEU A 48 10.21 -13.96 -1.61
CA LEU A 48 11.26 -14.61 -2.40
C LEU A 48 11.72 -13.80 -3.62
N LEU A 49 11.00 -12.74 -3.99
CA LEU A 49 11.30 -11.95 -5.20
C LEU A 49 11.26 -10.46 -4.93
N ALA A 50 10.11 -9.91 -4.51
CA ALA A 50 9.95 -8.46 -4.43
C ALA A 50 10.88 -7.84 -3.37
N ARG A 51 10.96 -8.40 -2.16
CA ARG A 51 11.86 -7.92 -1.12
C ARG A 51 13.34 -7.97 -1.52
N PRO A 52 13.88 -9.11 -2.03
CA PRO A 52 15.25 -9.14 -2.53
C PRO A 52 15.53 -8.07 -3.59
N LEU A 53 14.66 -7.90 -4.59
CA LEU A 53 14.87 -6.92 -5.65
C LEU A 53 14.73 -5.48 -5.14
N LEU A 54 13.76 -5.19 -4.27
CA LEU A 54 13.64 -3.86 -3.66
C LEU A 54 14.86 -3.54 -2.79
N SER A 55 15.36 -4.49 -2.01
CA SER A 55 16.57 -4.29 -1.22
C SER A 55 17.81 -3.96 -2.07
N GLN A 56 17.90 -4.53 -3.28
CA GLN A 56 19.00 -4.28 -4.19
C GLN A 56 18.87 -2.96 -4.96
N PHE A 57 17.68 -2.62 -5.44
CA PHE A 57 17.49 -1.52 -6.40
C PHE A 57 16.78 -0.28 -5.81
N PHE A 58 16.09 -0.44 -4.69
CA PHE A 58 15.27 0.58 -4.02
C PHE A 58 15.35 0.43 -2.49
N PRO A 59 16.56 0.50 -1.88
CA PRO A 59 16.78 0.12 -0.49
C PRO A 59 15.90 0.90 0.50
N GLU A 60 15.52 2.14 0.18
CA GLU A 60 14.63 2.99 0.98
C GLU A 60 13.20 2.41 1.13
N LEU A 61 12.82 1.45 0.26
CA LEU A 61 11.53 0.75 0.30
C LEU A 61 11.61 -0.63 0.94
N SER A 62 12.78 -1.05 1.45
CA SER A 62 12.97 -2.38 2.05
C SER A 62 12.10 -2.59 3.29
N ASP A 63 11.82 -1.52 4.03
CA ASP A 63 11.01 -1.52 5.24
C ASP A 63 9.49 -1.49 4.97
N VAL A 64 9.09 -1.51 3.68
CA VAL A 64 7.68 -1.65 3.33
C VAL A 64 7.22 -3.06 3.67
N ALA A 65 6.25 -3.17 4.57
CA ALA A 65 5.78 -4.42 5.14
C ALA A 65 5.05 -5.30 4.11
N GLN A 66 4.27 -4.72 3.20
CA GLN A 66 3.56 -5.46 2.14
C GLN A 66 3.64 -4.68 0.81
N PRO A 67 4.78 -4.70 0.09
CA PRO A 67 4.94 -3.91 -1.13
C PRO A 67 3.93 -4.32 -2.22
N LEU A 68 3.58 -5.61 -2.28
CA LEU A 68 2.60 -6.17 -3.21
C LEU A 68 1.17 -6.21 -2.67
N GLY A 69 0.90 -5.57 -1.53
CA GLY A 69 -0.45 -5.52 -0.94
C GLY A 69 -1.39 -4.65 -1.77
N GLY A 70 -2.57 -5.15 -2.12
CA GLY A 70 -3.55 -4.41 -2.93
C GLY A 70 -4.31 -3.31 -2.18
N GLU A 71 -4.16 -3.25 -0.85
CA GLU A 71 -4.76 -2.23 -0.01
C GLU A 71 -3.84 -1.02 0.05
N TYR A 72 -4.26 0.05 -0.61
CA TYR A 72 -3.58 1.33 -0.55
C TYR A 72 -4.57 2.47 -0.74
N ALA A 73 -4.15 3.66 -0.35
CA ALA A 73 -4.85 4.91 -0.66
C ALA A 73 -3.82 5.96 -1.05
N GLY A 74 -4.21 6.90 -1.89
CA GLY A 74 -3.35 7.99 -2.31
C GLY A 74 -4.16 9.24 -2.61
N ARG A 75 -3.52 10.40 -2.48
CA ARG A 75 -4.15 11.65 -2.90
C ARG A 75 -4.29 11.65 -4.42
N ARG A 76 -5.41 12.21 -4.88
CA ARG A 76 -5.73 12.31 -6.32
C ARG A 76 -4.61 12.99 -7.10
N ASP A 77 -4.10 14.10 -6.58
CA ASP A 77 -3.08 14.91 -7.23
C ASP A 77 -1.76 14.16 -7.44
N LEU A 78 -1.42 13.20 -6.58
CA LEU A 78 -0.34 12.25 -6.80
C LEU A 78 -0.74 11.21 -7.85
N LEU A 79 -1.82 10.46 -7.62
CA LEU A 79 -2.21 9.31 -8.45
C LEU A 79 -2.47 9.68 -9.92
N GLU A 80 -2.96 10.88 -10.21
CA GLU A 80 -3.19 11.35 -11.59
C GLU A 80 -1.89 11.64 -12.36
N ARG A 81 -0.76 11.78 -11.67
CA ARG A 81 0.57 12.00 -12.26
C ARG A 81 1.37 10.72 -12.45
N LEU A 82 0.95 9.62 -11.80
CA LEU A 82 1.66 8.36 -11.87
C LEU A 82 1.12 7.50 -13.03
N PRO A 83 2.00 6.83 -13.79
CA PRO A 83 1.57 5.83 -14.75
C PRO A 83 1.17 4.52 -14.02
N PHE A 84 0.37 3.68 -14.68
CA PHE A 84 -0.13 2.43 -14.11
C PHE A 84 0.27 1.24 -14.97
N VAL A 85 1.15 0.39 -14.41
CA VAL A 85 1.46 -0.91 -15.01
C VAL A 85 0.20 -1.78 -15.01
N VAL A 86 -0.05 -2.48 -16.12
CA VAL A 86 -1.19 -3.38 -16.25
C VAL A 86 -0.82 -4.75 -15.67
N GLY A 87 -1.71 -5.29 -14.84
CA GLY A 87 -1.56 -6.62 -14.25
C GLY A 87 -0.75 -6.60 -12.94
N TYR A 88 -0.12 -7.72 -12.61
CA TYR A 88 0.45 -7.95 -11.27
C TYR A 88 1.62 -7.05 -10.87
N GLY A 89 2.26 -6.36 -11.83
CA GLY A 89 3.32 -5.40 -11.54
C GLY A 89 2.82 -4.07 -10.96
N VAL A 90 1.51 -3.81 -10.99
CA VAL A 90 0.91 -2.51 -10.65
C VAL A 90 1.23 -2.03 -9.24
N ASP A 91 1.30 -2.94 -8.26
CA ASP A 91 1.45 -2.57 -6.85
C ASP A 91 2.88 -2.13 -6.49
N VAL A 92 3.90 -2.65 -7.22
CA VAL A 92 5.32 -2.39 -6.94
C VAL A 92 5.94 -1.30 -7.83
N ALA A 93 5.56 -1.23 -9.12
CA ALA A 93 5.38 0.06 -9.78
C ALA A 93 4.34 0.85 -8.96
N LEU A 94 3.90 2.07 -9.22
CA LEU A 94 3.07 2.82 -8.24
C LEU A 94 3.74 3.05 -6.86
N LEU A 95 4.11 2.04 -6.05
CA LEU A 95 4.92 2.23 -4.84
C LEU A 95 6.27 2.90 -5.17
N ILE A 96 7.05 2.38 -6.13
CA ILE A 96 8.33 3.04 -6.44
C ILE A 96 8.10 4.41 -7.12
N ASP A 97 7.00 4.61 -7.84
CA ASP A 97 6.68 5.91 -8.45
C ASP A 97 6.26 6.95 -7.42
N ALA A 98 5.41 6.55 -6.48
CA ALA A 98 5.00 7.38 -5.36
C ALA A 98 6.25 7.76 -4.56
N PHE A 99 7.10 6.80 -4.23
CA PHE A 99 8.39 7.06 -3.58
C PHE A 99 9.24 8.08 -4.35
N ARG A 100 9.43 7.89 -5.66
CA ARG A 100 10.19 8.83 -6.50
C ARG A 100 9.58 10.23 -6.56
N THR A 101 8.26 10.34 -6.43
CA THR A 101 7.54 11.60 -6.57
C THR A 101 7.47 12.38 -5.25
N VAL A 102 7.22 11.70 -4.13
CA VAL A 102 6.97 12.34 -2.82
C VAL A 102 8.01 12.01 -1.74
N GLY A 103 8.99 11.16 -2.06
CA GLY A 103 10.00 10.67 -1.12
C GLY A 103 9.40 9.73 -0.06
N ILE A 104 10.27 9.18 0.79
CA ILE A 104 9.85 8.29 1.88
C ILE A 104 8.95 9.00 2.90
N GLY A 105 9.15 10.31 3.12
CA GLY A 105 8.33 11.10 4.03
C GLY A 105 6.88 11.33 3.55
N GLY A 106 6.62 11.16 2.25
CA GLY A 106 5.26 11.21 1.70
C GLY A 106 4.52 9.87 1.72
N LEU A 107 5.20 8.80 2.16
CA LEU A 107 4.65 7.45 2.28
C LEU A 107 4.29 7.13 3.73
N ALA A 108 3.17 6.44 3.92
CA ALA A 108 2.79 5.87 5.22
C ALA A 108 2.40 4.40 5.08
N GLN A 109 2.44 3.68 6.20
CA GLN A 109 1.99 2.30 6.29
C GLN A 109 0.98 2.18 7.42
N VAL A 110 -0.06 1.36 7.24
CA VAL A 110 -1.11 1.16 8.25
C VAL A 110 -1.36 -0.33 8.44
N ASP A 111 -1.39 -0.76 9.71
CA ASP A 111 -1.80 -2.10 10.08
C ASP A 111 -3.32 -2.24 9.95
N LEU A 112 -3.76 -3.15 9.09
CA LEU A 112 -5.15 -3.50 8.85
C LEU A 112 -5.56 -4.77 9.60
N GLY A 113 -4.73 -5.24 10.53
CA GLY A 113 -5.00 -6.41 11.35
C GLY A 113 -4.79 -7.70 10.59
N VAL A 114 -5.79 -8.59 10.58
CA VAL A 114 -5.67 -9.94 10.05
C VAL A 114 -6.38 -10.06 8.72
N ARG A 115 -5.70 -10.66 7.73
CA ARG A 115 -6.33 -10.98 6.44
C ARG A 115 -6.10 -12.42 6.05
N HIS A 116 -7.21 -13.11 5.78
CA HIS A 116 -7.20 -14.42 5.15
C HIS A 116 -7.18 -14.24 3.63
N HIS A 117 -6.25 -14.91 2.97
CA HIS A 117 -6.15 -14.89 1.51
C HIS A 117 -6.04 -16.32 1.00
N ARG A 118 -6.69 -16.61 -0.13
CA ARG A 118 -6.59 -17.93 -0.74
C ARG A 118 -5.15 -18.19 -1.18
N ASN A 119 -4.58 -19.32 -0.78
CA ASN A 119 -3.28 -19.74 -1.26
C ASN A 119 -3.35 -20.10 -2.74
N ARG A 120 -2.56 -19.40 -3.56
CA ARG A 120 -2.39 -19.69 -4.99
C ARG A 120 -1.47 -20.88 -5.20
N THR A 121 -1.60 -21.59 -6.31
CA THR A 121 -0.64 -22.63 -6.69
C THR A 121 0.67 -22.01 -7.18
N LEU A 122 1.78 -22.77 -7.19
CA LEU A 122 3.03 -22.29 -7.80
C LEU A 122 2.86 -21.96 -9.29
N ASP A 123 1.96 -22.67 -9.97
CA ASP A 123 1.63 -22.43 -11.37
C ASP A 123 1.02 -21.04 -11.61
N GLU A 124 0.28 -20.51 -10.66
CA GLU A 124 -0.29 -19.16 -10.71
C GLU A 124 0.72 -18.09 -10.28
N LEU A 125 1.68 -18.45 -9.41
CA LEU A 125 2.70 -17.51 -8.92
C LEU A 125 3.82 -17.23 -9.92
N GLY A 126 4.16 -18.17 -10.80
CA GLY A 126 5.22 -17.98 -11.81
C GLY A 126 4.98 -16.76 -12.71
N PRO A 127 3.83 -16.65 -13.40
CA PRO A 127 3.51 -15.48 -14.21
C PRO A 127 3.44 -14.18 -13.40
N GLN A 128 2.91 -14.26 -12.17
CA GLN A 128 2.87 -13.12 -11.25
C GLN A 128 4.29 -12.64 -10.87
N ALA A 129 5.19 -13.55 -10.53
CA ALA A 129 6.57 -13.25 -10.21
C ALA A 129 7.30 -12.61 -11.40
N LEU A 130 7.10 -13.11 -12.61
CA LEU A 130 7.68 -12.51 -13.81
C LEU A 130 7.17 -11.08 -14.04
N ALA A 131 5.87 -10.83 -13.91
CA ALA A 131 5.29 -9.49 -14.06
C ALA A 131 5.82 -8.50 -13.01
N VAL A 132 5.93 -8.94 -11.74
CA VAL A 132 6.50 -8.13 -10.64
C VAL A 132 7.98 -7.84 -10.89
N SER A 133 8.76 -8.85 -11.31
CA SER A 133 10.17 -8.68 -11.64
C SER A 133 10.38 -7.70 -12.80
N GLN A 134 9.59 -7.83 -13.87
CA GLN A 134 9.63 -6.89 -14.99
C GLN A 134 9.37 -5.45 -14.54
N ALA A 135 8.36 -5.23 -13.68
CA ALA A 135 8.05 -3.89 -13.17
C ALA A 135 9.21 -3.32 -12.34
N ILE A 136 9.81 -4.08 -11.44
CA ILE A 136 10.94 -3.60 -10.62
C ILE A 136 12.16 -3.29 -11.51
N LEU A 137 12.50 -4.19 -12.43
CA LEU A 137 13.65 -4.03 -13.32
C LEU A 137 13.47 -2.88 -14.33
N ASP A 138 12.25 -2.66 -14.80
CA ASP A 138 11.93 -1.54 -15.69
C ASP A 138 12.21 -0.22 -14.99
N ARG A 139 11.76 -0.10 -13.74
CA ARG A 139 12.01 1.10 -12.94
C ARG A 139 13.46 1.22 -12.51
N ALA A 140 14.18 0.13 -12.33
CA ALA A 140 15.62 0.15 -12.13
C ALA A 140 16.41 0.53 -13.41
N GLY A 141 15.75 0.64 -14.57
CA GLY A 141 16.41 0.92 -15.86
C GLY A 141 17.17 -0.27 -16.44
N LEU A 142 16.88 -1.49 -15.98
CA LEU A 142 17.60 -2.72 -16.31
C LEU A 142 16.77 -3.72 -17.12
N ARG A 143 15.49 -3.42 -17.40
CA ARG A 143 14.64 -4.33 -18.16
C ARG A 143 15.01 -4.30 -19.65
N PRO A 144 15.27 -5.46 -20.28
CA PRO A 144 15.42 -5.55 -21.72
C PRO A 144 14.14 -5.14 -22.47
N PRO A 145 14.25 -4.61 -23.70
CA PRO A 145 13.07 -4.30 -24.52
C PRO A 145 12.32 -5.58 -24.93
N GLY A 146 11.02 -5.45 -25.20
CA GLY A 146 10.15 -6.54 -25.65
C GLY A 146 9.56 -7.40 -24.52
N PRO A 147 8.79 -8.45 -24.89
CA PRO A 147 8.18 -9.36 -23.93
C PRO A 147 9.21 -10.36 -23.38
N ALA A 148 9.07 -10.74 -22.11
CA ALA A 148 9.82 -11.87 -21.56
C ALA A 148 8.99 -13.16 -21.65
N THR A 149 9.62 -14.28 -21.95
CA THR A 149 8.91 -15.57 -22.06
C THR A 149 9.21 -16.45 -20.86
N LEU A 150 8.19 -16.78 -20.07
CA LEU A 150 8.29 -17.74 -18.99
C LEU A 150 8.25 -19.17 -19.54
N ARG A 151 9.32 -19.93 -19.33
CA ARG A 151 9.41 -21.35 -19.71
C ARG A 151 9.39 -22.21 -18.44
N ARG A 152 8.47 -23.17 -18.37
CA ARG A 152 8.32 -24.08 -17.22
C ARG A 152 8.22 -25.52 -17.72
N PRO A 153 8.82 -26.51 -17.04
CA PRO A 153 8.70 -27.91 -17.42
C PRO A 153 7.23 -28.33 -17.54
N GLY A 154 6.88 -28.99 -18.65
CA GLY A 154 5.52 -29.50 -18.89
C GLY A 154 4.45 -28.44 -19.13
N LYS A 155 4.83 -27.19 -19.42
CA LYS A 155 3.89 -26.11 -19.78
C LYS A 155 4.36 -25.41 -21.06
N ASP A 156 3.40 -24.91 -21.82
CA ASP A 156 3.71 -24.09 -23.00
C ASP A 156 4.45 -22.80 -22.58
N PRO A 157 5.41 -22.33 -23.40
CA PRO A 157 6.07 -21.05 -23.19
C PRO A 157 5.03 -19.93 -23.11
N LEU A 158 5.12 -19.10 -22.05
CA LEU A 158 4.16 -18.04 -21.80
C LEU A 158 4.84 -16.66 -21.98
N PRO A 159 4.64 -15.97 -23.11
CA PRO A 159 5.14 -14.61 -23.29
C PRO A 159 4.33 -13.61 -22.45
N LEU A 160 5.03 -12.82 -21.63
CA LEU A 160 4.47 -11.73 -20.85
C LEU A 160 5.10 -10.41 -21.28
N ALA A 161 4.29 -9.57 -21.91
CA ALA A 161 4.63 -8.18 -22.18
C ALA A 161 4.25 -7.31 -20.99
N MET A 162 5.14 -6.39 -20.63
CA MET A 162 4.81 -5.29 -19.73
C MET A 162 4.10 -4.21 -20.52
N HIS A 163 2.92 -3.81 -20.04
CA HIS A 163 2.15 -2.71 -20.59
C HIS A 163 1.87 -1.70 -19.50
N GLU A 164 1.87 -0.42 -19.88
CA GLU A 164 1.65 0.68 -18.95
C GLU A 164 0.61 1.63 -19.52
N ARG A 165 -0.27 2.11 -18.65
CA ARG A 165 -1.21 3.18 -18.95
C ARG A 165 -0.56 4.51 -18.56
N PRO A 166 -0.61 5.54 -19.43
CA PRO A 166 -0.05 6.84 -19.11
C PRO A 166 -0.79 7.47 -17.92
N PRO A 167 -0.20 8.49 -17.27
CA PRO A 167 -0.85 9.21 -16.17
C PRO A 167 -2.23 9.74 -16.55
N ALA A 168 -3.19 9.60 -15.63
CA ALA A 168 -4.58 9.98 -15.88
C ALA A 168 -4.78 11.47 -16.16
N ARG A 169 -3.88 12.36 -15.69
CA ARG A 169 -3.88 13.78 -16.05
C ARG A 169 -3.74 14.01 -17.57
N VAL A 170 -3.20 13.03 -18.29
CA VAL A 170 -3.00 13.07 -19.75
C VAL A 170 -4.16 12.39 -20.51
N ALA A 171 -5.06 11.70 -19.80
CA ALA A 171 -6.24 11.06 -20.38
C ALA A 171 -7.49 11.98 -20.29
N PRO A 172 -8.39 11.99 -21.29
CA PRO A 172 -9.60 12.81 -21.24
C PRO A 172 -10.43 12.48 -19.98
N ALA A 173 -10.95 13.53 -19.34
CA ALA A 173 -11.53 13.48 -18.00
C ALA A 173 -12.60 12.39 -17.84
N CYS A 174 -12.35 11.46 -16.92
CA CYS A 174 -13.37 10.53 -16.46
C CYS A 174 -14.43 11.28 -15.64
N LEU A 175 -15.68 11.23 -16.09
CA LEU A 175 -16.84 11.74 -15.37
C LEU A 175 -17.16 10.85 -14.16
N SER A 176 -17.35 11.45 -12.99
CA SER A 176 -17.78 10.77 -11.76
C SER A 176 -19.31 10.75 -11.62
N VAL A 177 -19.86 9.58 -11.28
CA VAL A 177 -21.26 9.39 -10.88
C VAL A 177 -21.34 9.32 -9.35
N ARG A 178 -22.38 9.93 -8.77
CA ARG A 178 -22.57 10.02 -7.31
C ARG A 178 -23.24 8.76 -6.77
N SER A 179 -22.62 8.06 -5.82
CA SER A 179 -23.29 7.03 -5.02
C SER A 179 -24.33 7.69 -4.12
N ARG A 180 -25.62 7.35 -4.29
CA ARG A 180 -26.69 7.79 -3.37
C ARG A 180 -26.73 6.83 -2.19
N SER A 181 -26.24 7.26 -1.02
CA SER A 181 -26.31 6.48 0.22
C SER A 181 -27.41 7.01 1.16
N THR A 182 -28.63 7.19 0.67
CA THR A 182 -29.78 7.44 1.56
C THR A 182 -31.07 6.93 0.92
N PRO A 183 -31.76 5.91 1.49
CA PRO A 183 -33.16 5.68 1.14
C PRO A 183 -33.99 6.92 1.56
N PRO A 184 -34.95 7.37 0.73
CA PRO A 184 -35.79 8.52 1.08
C PRO A 184 -36.87 8.04 2.04
N LEU A 185 -36.54 7.88 3.31
CA LEU A 185 -37.52 7.66 4.39
C LEU A 185 -36.91 8.19 5.69
N LEU A 186 -36.86 9.52 5.82
CA LEU A 186 -36.86 10.32 7.07
C LEU A 186 -36.62 11.83 6.77
N ALA A 187 -37.05 12.31 5.61
CA ALA A 187 -37.14 13.74 5.30
C ALA A 187 -38.62 14.13 5.26
N GLY A 188 -39.17 14.40 6.43
CA GLY A 188 -40.55 14.86 6.55
C GLY A 188 -41.09 14.66 7.95
N LEU A 189 -40.65 15.51 8.88
CA LEU A 189 -41.45 16.00 10.02
C LEU A 189 -40.59 16.98 10.86
N ARG A 190 -40.46 18.21 10.36
CA ARG A 190 -40.44 19.43 11.17
C ARG A 190 -41.55 20.29 10.57
N ARG A 191 -42.41 21.01 11.28
CA ARG A 191 -42.62 21.34 12.69
C ARG A 191 -43.94 22.13 12.64
N THR A 192 -44.90 21.91 13.54
CA THR A 192 -45.85 22.98 13.90
C THR A 192 -46.23 22.86 15.37
N SER A 193 -45.81 23.84 16.17
CA SER A 193 -46.51 24.22 17.40
C SER A 193 -47.81 24.94 17.00
N PRO A 194 -48.88 24.85 17.80
CA PRO A 194 -49.19 25.97 18.68
C PRO A 194 -49.73 25.53 20.06
N GLY A 195 -49.65 26.45 21.03
CA GLY A 195 -50.02 26.21 22.41
C GLY A 195 -51.52 26.05 22.66
N ALA A 196 -51.86 25.35 23.75
CA ALA A 196 -53.07 25.54 24.53
C ALA A 196 -52.87 24.96 25.93
N ARG A 197 -53.50 25.60 26.91
CA ARG A 197 -53.37 25.44 28.36
C ARG A 197 -54.18 24.23 28.88
N LEU A 198 -53.79 23.76 30.07
CA LEU A 198 -54.26 22.61 30.89
C LEU A 198 -55.79 22.43 31.05
N PRO A 199 -56.25 21.24 31.53
CA PRO A 199 -56.53 21.13 32.97
C PRO A 199 -55.94 19.88 33.66
N ARG A 200 -55.72 20.04 34.97
CA ARG A 200 -55.31 19.03 35.95
C ARG A 200 -56.38 17.94 36.16
N ARG A 201 -55.95 16.69 36.39
CA ARG A 201 -56.41 15.89 37.57
C ARG A 201 -55.60 14.61 37.83
N ALA A 202 -55.27 14.44 39.12
CA ALA A 202 -55.09 13.23 39.94
C ALA A 202 -54.02 12.16 39.59
N ALA A 203 -53.08 11.99 40.54
CA ALA A 203 -52.32 10.77 40.82
C ALA A 203 -53.25 9.69 41.46
N PRO A 204 -52.88 8.38 41.52
CA PRO A 204 -51.78 7.83 42.35
C PRO A 204 -51.01 6.72 41.58
N SER A 205 -49.99 5.98 42.03
CA SER A 205 -49.16 5.82 43.22
C SER A 205 -48.01 4.88 42.80
N SER A 206 -46.86 5.00 43.47
CA SER A 206 -45.90 3.92 43.82
C SER A 206 -45.41 2.96 42.74
N LEU A 207 -44.10 2.96 42.46
CA LEU A 207 -43.19 1.89 42.92
C LEU A 207 -41.74 2.15 42.47
N GLU A 208 -40.85 1.59 43.27
CA GLU A 208 -39.41 1.80 43.39
C GLU A 208 -38.57 1.45 42.16
N GLY A 209 -37.31 1.91 42.17
CA GLY A 209 -36.25 1.37 41.32
C GLY A 209 -35.21 2.40 40.90
N ARG A 210 -34.38 2.88 41.83
CA ARG A 210 -33.24 3.77 41.55
C ARG A 210 -31.94 2.97 41.43
N ARG A 211 -31.10 3.40 40.46
CA ARG A 211 -29.64 3.25 40.33
C ARG A 211 -29.17 1.87 39.84
N SER A 212 -28.16 1.71 38.99
CA SER A 212 -27.25 2.60 38.26
C SER A 212 -26.63 1.71 37.18
N PHE A 213 -26.44 2.20 35.94
CA PHE A 213 -25.58 1.50 34.98
C PHE A 213 -24.44 2.42 34.56
N ALA A 214 -23.23 1.97 34.86
CA ALA A 214 -21.97 2.65 34.64
C ALA A 214 -21.54 2.57 33.16
N LEU A 215 -21.00 3.67 32.65
CA LEU A 215 -20.29 3.74 31.37
C LEU A 215 -18.89 3.13 31.51
N PRO A 216 -18.43 2.23 30.63
CA PRO A 216 -17.02 1.93 30.53
C PRO A 216 -16.27 3.03 29.79
N SER A 217 -15.13 3.38 30.38
CA SER A 217 -14.13 4.36 29.97
C SER A 217 -13.50 4.06 28.61
N ARG A 218 -13.26 5.13 27.85
CA ARG A 218 -12.45 5.13 26.63
C ARG A 218 -10.99 4.81 26.99
N SER A 219 -10.44 3.69 26.55
CA SER A 219 -8.99 3.52 26.43
C SER A 219 -8.52 4.29 25.20
N ARG A 220 -7.64 5.26 25.42
CA ARG A 220 -6.87 5.91 24.37
C ARG A 220 -5.68 5.01 24.06
N ASP A 221 -5.79 4.17 23.04
CA ASP A 221 -4.60 3.58 22.43
C ASP A 221 -3.96 4.61 21.51
N SER A 222 -2.85 5.15 22.00
CA SER A 222 -1.94 6.05 21.33
C SER A 222 -1.39 5.42 20.05
N LEU A 223 -1.55 6.10 18.91
CA LEU A 223 -0.69 5.91 17.73
C LEU A 223 0.77 5.98 18.19
N ARG A 224 1.49 4.86 18.13
CA ARG A 224 2.96 4.87 18.23
C ARG A 224 3.52 5.21 16.86
N VAL A 225 3.89 6.48 16.69
CA VAL A 225 4.84 6.90 15.67
C VAL A 225 6.21 6.37 16.10
N VAL A 226 6.83 5.51 15.30
CA VAL A 226 8.22 5.09 15.48
C VAL A 226 9.11 6.15 14.82
N PRO A 227 9.93 6.91 15.57
CA PRO A 227 10.83 7.88 14.95
C PRO A 227 12.01 7.16 14.28
N GLY A 228 12.20 7.44 12.99
CA GLY A 228 13.38 7.01 12.25
C GLY A 228 14.65 7.61 12.84
N ARG A 229 15.64 6.76 13.13
CA ARG A 229 16.97 7.19 13.58
C ARG A 229 17.68 7.90 12.42
N SER A 230 17.84 9.20 12.53
CA SER A 230 18.80 9.99 11.74
C SER A 230 20.15 9.99 12.49
N GLY A 231 21.17 9.40 11.86
CA GLY A 231 22.57 9.50 12.26
C GLY A 231 23.36 10.25 11.18
N PRO A 232 24.38 11.05 11.54
CA PRO A 232 24.95 12.07 10.66
C PRO A 232 25.90 11.50 9.60
N LEU A 233 25.82 12.09 8.41
CA LEU A 233 26.79 12.01 7.32
C LEU A 233 28.13 12.62 7.76
N ALA A 234 29.20 11.82 7.76
CA ALA A 234 30.56 12.31 7.88
C ALA A 234 31.17 12.52 6.48
N SER A 235 31.34 13.78 6.11
CA SER A 235 32.20 14.27 5.04
C SER A 235 33.67 14.26 5.49
N GLY A 236 34.62 13.86 4.63
CA GLY A 236 36.05 14.01 4.95
C GLY A 236 37.02 13.33 3.96
N GLU A 237 37.23 13.99 2.84
CA GLU A 237 38.45 14.11 2.01
C GLU A 237 39.64 13.11 2.06
N ARG A 238 40.05 12.74 0.84
CA ARG A 238 41.43 12.67 0.27
C ARG A 238 42.52 11.91 1.03
N ARG A 239 43.12 10.93 0.33
CA ARG A 239 44.59 10.78 0.24
C ARG A 239 45.02 10.12 -1.07
N ALA A 240 46.02 10.74 -1.70
CA ALA A 240 46.66 10.32 -2.93
C ALA A 240 47.97 9.56 -2.66
N SER A 241 48.29 8.66 -3.61
CA SER A 241 49.62 8.27 -4.09
C SER A 241 50.56 7.39 -3.24
N MET A 242 51.44 6.69 -3.98
CA MET A 242 52.57 5.80 -3.63
C MET A 242 52.21 4.30 -3.57
N LEU A 243 52.82 3.35 -4.27
CA LEU A 243 53.95 3.21 -5.21
C LEU A 243 53.57 2.02 -6.13
N GLY A 244 53.84 1.98 -7.44
CA GLY A 244 55.17 1.85 -8.03
C GLY A 244 55.55 0.37 -8.25
N ARG A 245 55.41 -0.14 -9.48
CA ARG A 245 56.40 -0.99 -10.20
C ARG A 245 55.81 -1.50 -11.51
N GLY A 246 56.46 -1.12 -12.61
CA GLY A 246 56.13 -1.57 -13.94
C GLY A 246 56.76 -2.92 -14.30
N VAL A 247 56.21 -3.53 -15.34
CA VAL A 247 56.93 -4.40 -16.28
C VAL A 247 56.35 -4.13 -17.67
N ARG A 248 57.14 -3.48 -18.54
CA ARG A 248 57.06 -3.64 -19.99
C ARG A 248 58.27 -4.46 -20.40
N THR A 249 58.09 -5.45 -21.27
CA THR A 249 58.72 -5.54 -22.60
C THR A 249 58.52 -6.96 -23.16
N GLY A 250 58.34 -7.07 -24.47
CA GLY A 250 58.31 -8.35 -25.17
C GLY A 250 57.51 -8.36 -26.45
N ARG A 251 57.80 -7.45 -27.40
CA ARG A 251 57.41 -7.60 -28.81
C ARG A 251 58.70 -7.92 -29.57
N SER A 252 58.78 -9.11 -30.17
CA SER A 252 59.82 -9.50 -31.13
C SER A 252 59.13 -9.80 -32.45
N ALA A 253 59.53 -9.06 -33.49
CA ALA A 253 59.26 -9.33 -34.88
C ALA A 253 60.45 -8.82 -35.69
N SER A 254 61.30 -9.75 -36.16
CA SER A 254 62.17 -9.63 -37.34
C SER A 254 62.97 -10.93 -37.49
N GLY A 255 62.82 -11.60 -38.64
CA GLY A 255 63.49 -12.85 -39.00
C GLY A 255 62.56 -13.74 -39.79
#